data_AF-A0A2D5TWQ6-F1
#
_entry.id   AF-A0A2D5TWQ6-F1
#
_cell.length_a   1.000
_cell.length_b   1.000
_cell.length_c   1.000
_cell.angle_alpha   90.00
_cell.angle_beta   90.00
_cell.angle_gamma   90.00
#
_symmetry.space_group_name_H-M   'P 1'
#
loop_
_entity.id
_entity.type
_entity.pdbx_description
1 polymer ?
#
loop_
_entity_poly.entity_id
_entity_poly.type
_entity_poly.pdbx_seq_one_letter_code
_entity_poly.pdbx_strand_id
1 'polypeptide(L)'
;MNFLKQCEQEPQKIHQHHQRVRKIQAGCLMIVSLLLGSNMYLESNAFKIHWLNSQLEENKKDWSLEHQPRMRHLADLLFFDEQYELSERWYRRALEINPEDPYVLNNLSWLLSQVHEKDESLLLESIRLIEKALQQMDAAFIWDTAAEAYWKSGKTDAALKAAKNALELAQKETSISHDDGVEYYLGQFEKFSVSTR
;
A
#
# COMPACT_ATOMS: atom_id res chain seq x y z
N MET A 1 -31.92 17.57 43.95
CA MET A 1 -33.24 17.90 44.54
C MET A 1 -33.47 19.41 44.78
N ASN A 2 -32.44 20.23 45.06
CA ASN A 2 -32.63 21.68 45.31
C ASN A 2 -32.78 22.58 44.06
N PHE A 3 -32.29 22.17 42.89
CA PHE A 3 -32.35 23.00 41.67
C PHE A 3 -33.78 23.21 41.16
N LEU A 4 -34.63 22.17 41.22
CA LEU A 4 -36.04 22.26 40.79
C LEU A 4 -36.84 23.22 41.69
N LYS A 5 -36.65 23.18 43.01
CA LYS A 5 -37.24 24.15 43.95
C LYS A 5 -36.77 25.59 43.71
N GLN A 6 -35.50 25.79 43.33
CA GLN A 6 -34.96 27.11 43.01
C GLN A 6 -35.47 27.65 41.66
N CYS A 7 -35.79 26.78 40.71
CA CYS A 7 -36.37 27.16 39.42
C CYS A 7 -37.85 27.56 39.52
N GLU A 8 -38.58 27.00 40.49
CA GLU A 8 -39.97 27.37 40.81
C GLU A 8 -40.06 28.80 41.40
N GLN A 9 -39.05 29.21 42.17
CA GLN A 9 -38.96 30.55 42.77
C GLN A 9 -38.36 31.60 41.82
N GLU A 10 -37.43 31.20 40.93
CA GLU A 10 -36.75 32.11 40.00
C GLU A 10 -36.61 31.48 38.58
N PRO A 11 -37.58 31.72 37.68
CA PRO A 11 -37.57 31.14 36.33
C PRO A 11 -36.34 31.49 35.48
N GLN A 12 -35.65 32.60 35.79
CA GLN A 12 -34.42 33.02 35.10
C GLN A 12 -33.27 32.01 35.26
N LYS A 13 -33.24 31.24 36.36
CA LYS A 13 -32.22 30.20 36.62
C LYS A 13 -32.28 29.07 35.60
N ILE A 14 -33.46 28.76 35.04
CA ILE A 14 -33.63 27.76 33.98
C ILE A 14 -32.91 28.20 32.71
N HIS A 15 -33.08 29.47 32.30
CA HIS A 15 -32.45 30.01 31.09
C HIS A 15 -30.92 30.04 31.23
N GLN A 16 -30.41 30.48 32.38
CA GLN A 16 -28.96 30.48 32.65
C GLN A 16 -28.38 29.06 32.66
N HIS A 17 -29.10 28.09 33.23
CA HIS A 17 -28.71 26.69 33.21
C HIS A 17 -28.67 26.14 31.78
N HIS A 18 -29.72 26.36 30.97
CA HIS A 18 -29.72 25.94 29.55
C HIS A 18 -28.59 26.58 28.75
N GLN A 19 -28.28 27.86 28.97
CA GLN A 19 -27.13 28.51 28.33
C GLN A 19 -25.80 27.86 28.75
N ARG A 20 -25.62 27.53 30.03
CA ARG A 20 -24.42 26.81 30.52
C ARG A 20 -24.31 25.42 29.89
N VAL A 21 -25.39 24.66 29.85
CA VAL A 21 -25.42 23.33 29.21
C VAL A 21 -25.08 23.44 27.72
N ARG A 22 -25.66 24.40 26.99
CA ARG A 22 -25.33 24.62 25.57
C ARG A 22 -23.86 24.97 25.35
N LYS A 23 -23.25 25.79 26.23
CA LYS A 23 -21.82 26.11 26.17
C LYS A 23 -20.94 24.87 26.40
N ILE A 24 -21.30 24.02 27.37
CA ILE A 24 -20.59 22.75 27.62
C ILE A 24 -20.74 21.83 26.41
N GLN A 25 -21.94 21.66 25.87
CA GLN A 25 -22.19 20.86 24.66
C GLN A 25 -21.37 21.36 23.47
N ALA A 26 -21.34 22.68 23.22
CA ALA A 26 -20.52 23.27 22.17
C ALA A 26 -19.02 23.02 22.40
N GLY A 27 -18.55 23.15 23.65
CA GLY A 27 -17.18 22.80 24.03
C GLY A 27 -16.83 21.34 23.76
N CYS A 28 -17.69 20.41 24.17
CA CYS A 28 -17.54 18.99 23.89
C CYS A 28 -17.52 18.70 22.38
N LEU A 29 -18.43 19.29 21.61
CA LEU A 29 -18.48 19.12 20.16
C LEU A 29 -17.19 19.63 19.50
N MET A 30 -16.67 20.79 19.90
CA MET A 30 -15.39 21.29 19.39
C MET A 30 -14.23 20.34 19.67
N ILE A 31 -14.15 19.77 20.88
CA ILE A 31 -13.11 18.80 21.24
C ILE A 31 -13.24 17.54 20.37
N VAL A 32 -14.45 17.00 20.23
CA VAL A 32 -14.69 15.82 19.37
C VAL A 32 -14.30 16.10 17.93
N SER A 33 -14.66 17.27 17.37
CA SER A 33 -14.25 17.65 16.02
C SER A 33 -12.73 17.77 15.87
N LEU A 34 -12.02 18.32 16.86
CA LEU A 34 -10.56 18.40 16.86
C LEU A 34 -9.90 17.01 16.94
N LEU A 35 -10.45 16.11 17.77
CA LEU A 35 -9.95 14.74 17.88
C LEU A 35 -10.19 13.97 16.58
N LEU A 36 -11.37 14.10 15.97
CA LEU A 36 -11.66 13.48 14.67
C LEU A 36 -10.75 14.04 13.56
N GLY A 37 -10.57 15.36 13.48
CA GLY A 37 -9.68 15.97 12.49
C GLY A 37 -8.22 15.54 12.68
N SER A 38 -7.74 15.48 13.92
CA SER A 38 -6.41 14.96 14.23
C SER A 38 -6.26 13.48 13.86
N ASN A 39 -7.26 12.65 14.18
CA ASN A 39 -7.25 11.22 13.83
C ASN A 39 -7.19 11.03 12.32
N MET A 40 -8.02 11.74 11.57
CA MET A 40 -8.01 11.71 10.10
C MET A 40 -6.64 12.13 9.52
N TYR A 41 -6.01 13.15 10.09
CA TYR A 41 -4.68 13.59 9.64
C TYR A 41 -3.60 12.55 9.92
N LEU A 42 -3.58 11.97 11.13
CA LEU A 42 -2.58 10.96 11.51
C LEU A 42 -2.73 9.65 10.74
N GLU A 43 -3.95 9.32 10.31
CA GLU A 43 -4.21 8.15 9.47
C GLU A 43 -3.89 8.38 7.98
N SER A 44 -3.68 9.63 7.57
CA SER A 44 -3.40 9.98 6.18
C SER A 44 -2.09 9.39 5.67
N ASN A 45 -2.07 9.00 4.38
CA ASN A 45 -0.84 8.53 3.73
C ASN A 45 0.23 9.63 3.66
N ALA A 46 -0.17 10.90 3.50
CA ALA A 46 0.75 12.03 3.52
C ALA A 46 1.54 12.10 4.84
N PHE A 47 0.86 11.96 5.99
CA PHE A 47 1.53 11.93 7.29
C PHE A 47 2.45 10.72 7.42
N LYS A 48 1.97 9.52 7.05
CA LYS A 48 2.78 8.28 7.10
C LYS A 48 4.03 8.39 6.23
N ILE A 49 3.91 8.83 4.98
CA ILE A 49 5.04 9.02 4.05
C ILE A 49 6.04 9.99 4.65
N HIS A 50 5.59 11.17 5.10
CA HIS A 50 6.48 12.17 5.67
C HIS A 50 7.22 11.65 6.91
N TRP A 51 6.49 11.04 7.85
CA TRP A 51 7.06 10.52 9.09
C TRP A 51 8.05 9.37 8.83
N LEU A 52 7.67 8.37 8.03
CA LEU A 52 8.56 7.25 7.69
C LEU A 52 9.82 7.73 6.96
N ASN A 53 9.66 8.66 6.00
CA ASN A 53 10.79 9.22 5.26
C ASN A 53 11.75 9.95 6.19
N SER A 54 11.25 10.78 7.13
CA SER A 54 12.09 11.45 8.12
C SER A 54 12.86 10.46 8.97
N GLN A 55 12.18 9.44 9.50
CA GLN A 55 12.81 8.42 10.35
C GLN A 55 13.88 7.61 9.61
N LEU A 56 13.66 7.28 8.33
CA LEU A 56 14.66 6.56 7.54
C LEU A 56 15.85 7.44 7.17
N GLU A 57 15.64 8.71 6.81
CA GLU A 57 16.73 9.63 6.49
C GLU A 57 17.56 10.02 7.73
N GLU A 58 16.94 10.16 8.91
CA GLU A 58 17.65 10.36 10.19
C GLU A 58 18.64 9.23 10.49
N ASN A 59 18.26 7.98 10.18
CA ASN A 59 19.06 6.78 10.43
C ASN A 59 19.89 6.33 9.22
N LYS A 60 20.10 7.19 8.22
CA LYS A 60 20.72 6.83 6.93
C LYS A 60 22.11 6.20 7.04
N LYS A 61 22.89 6.58 8.04
CA LYS A 61 24.26 6.05 8.23
C LYS A 61 24.28 4.64 8.79
N ASP A 62 23.17 4.20 9.39
CA ASP A 62 23.07 2.95 10.14
C ASP A 62 22.03 2.00 9.53
N TRP A 63 21.69 2.20 8.24
CA TRP A 63 20.79 1.30 7.54
C TRP A 63 21.31 -0.14 7.56
N SER A 64 20.40 -1.05 7.84
CA SER A 64 20.65 -2.48 8.03
C SER A 64 19.44 -3.29 7.58
N LEU A 65 19.55 -4.62 7.58
CA LEU A 65 18.46 -5.53 7.23
C LEU A 65 17.15 -5.23 7.98
N GLU A 66 17.21 -4.76 9.23
CA GLU A 66 16.03 -4.41 10.03
C GLU A 66 15.25 -3.22 9.47
N HIS A 67 15.90 -2.35 8.70
CA HIS A 67 15.28 -1.16 8.10
C HIS A 67 14.62 -1.47 6.76
N GLN A 68 15.04 -2.52 6.05
CA GLN A 68 14.58 -2.84 4.71
C GLN A 68 13.04 -2.96 4.62
N PRO A 69 12.32 -3.64 5.54
CA PRO A 69 10.86 -3.74 5.46
C PRO A 69 10.16 -2.38 5.52
N ARG A 70 10.72 -1.42 6.29
CA ARG A 70 10.20 -0.05 6.37
C ARG A 70 10.50 0.76 5.11
N MET A 71 11.67 0.56 4.50
CA MET A 71 12.00 1.16 3.20
C MET A 71 11.06 0.68 2.11
N ARG A 72 10.83 -0.64 2.04
CA ARG A 72 9.85 -1.25 1.14
C ARG A 72 8.46 -0.65 1.38
N HIS A 73 8.02 -0.59 2.64
CA HIS A 73 6.70 -0.04 2.96
C HIS A 73 6.56 1.44 2.57
N LEU A 74 7.59 2.26 2.79
CA LEU A 74 7.60 3.65 2.33
C LEU A 74 7.53 3.72 0.79
N ALA A 75 8.28 2.87 0.08
CA ALA A 75 8.21 2.79 -1.37
C ALA A 75 6.80 2.39 -1.87
N ASP A 76 6.14 1.44 -1.21
CA ASP A 76 4.76 1.04 -1.52
C ASP A 76 3.79 2.22 -1.31
N LEU A 77 3.89 2.93 -0.18
CA LEU A 77 3.06 4.12 0.09
C LEU A 77 3.26 5.20 -0.98
N LEU A 78 4.51 5.45 -1.37
CA LEU A 78 4.85 6.41 -2.43
C LEU A 78 4.32 5.97 -3.79
N PHE A 79 4.31 4.67 -4.09
CA PHE A 79 3.75 4.14 -5.33
C PHE A 79 2.23 4.41 -5.42
N PHE A 80 1.49 4.12 -4.34
CA PHE A 80 0.05 4.38 -4.30
C PHE A 80 -0.31 5.87 -4.22
N ASP A 81 0.61 6.72 -3.77
CA ASP A 81 0.51 8.18 -3.81
C ASP A 81 0.99 8.77 -5.15
N GLU A 82 1.26 7.92 -6.15
CA GLU A 82 1.72 8.29 -7.51
C GLU A 82 3.07 9.02 -7.56
N GLN A 83 3.85 8.98 -6.48
CA GLN A 83 5.21 9.53 -6.40
C GLN A 83 6.25 8.51 -6.88
N TYR A 84 6.16 8.12 -8.15
CA TYR A 84 6.88 6.98 -8.72
C TYR A 84 8.42 7.10 -8.63
N GLU A 85 8.99 8.29 -8.86
CA GLU A 85 10.44 8.49 -8.80
C GLU A 85 10.98 8.36 -7.37
N LEU A 86 10.17 8.74 -6.37
CA LEU A 86 10.51 8.56 -4.96
C LEU A 86 10.36 7.09 -4.56
N SER A 87 9.29 6.44 -5.02
CA SER A 87 9.06 5.01 -4.80
C SER A 87 10.22 4.17 -5.35
N GLU A 88 10.61 4.39 -6.61
CA GLU A 88 11.74 3.69 -7.24
C GLU A 88 13.04 3.87 -6.45
N ARG A 89 13.35 5.10 -5.99
CA ARG A 89 14.53 5.35 -5.17
C ARG A 89 14.54 4.55 -3.88
N TRP A 90 13.39 4.43 -3.21
CA TRP A 90 13.30 3.67 -1.96
C TRP A 90 13.35 2.16 -2.18
N TYR A 91 12.75 1.61 -3.25
CA TYR A 91 12.96 0.21 -3.61
C TYR A 91 14.41 -0.10 -3.92
N ARG A 92 15.09 0.75 -4.71
CA ARG A 92 16.51 0.56 -5.03
C ARG A 92 17.38 0.59 -3.77
N ARG A 93 17.16 1.51 -2.85
CA ARG A 93 17.82 1.54 -1.53
C ARG A 93 17.54 0.27 -0.71
N ALA A 94 16.30 -0.22 -0.72
CA ALA A 94 15.97 -1.48 -0.05
C ALA A 94 16.74 -2.67 -0.65
N LEU A 95 16.99 -2.69 -1.96
CA LEU A 95 17.83 -3.70 -2.62
C LEU A 95 19.34 -3.52 -2.37
N GLU A 96 19.82 -2.31 -2.09
CA GLU A 96 21.20 -2.09 -1.63
C GLU A 96 21.45 -2.80 -0.29
N ILE A 97 20.43 -2.86 0.58
CA ILE A 97 20.51 -3.51 1.90
C ILE A 97 20.38 -5.03 1.80
N ASN A 98 19.39 -5.53 1.06
CA ASN A 98 19.27 -6.95 0.75
C ASN A 98 18.86 -7.15 -0.72
N PRO A 99 19.85 -7.47 -1.59
CA PRO A 99 19.64 -7.60 -3.04
C PRO A 99 18.74 -8.76 -3.47
N GLU A 100 18.47 -9.71 -2.58
CA GLU A 100 17.72 -10.94 -2.89
C GLU A 100 16.31 -10.94 -2.28
N ASP A 101 15.83 -9.82 -1.72
CA ASP A 101 14.47 -9.77 -1.18
C ASP A 101 13.44 -9.94 -2.32
N PRO A 102 12.71 -11.07 -2.38
CA PRO A 102 11.78 -11.33 -3.48
C PRO A 102 10.64 -10.31 -3.53
N TYR A 103 10.22 -9.75 -2.40
CA TYR A 103 9.14 -8.77 -2.38
C TYR A 103 9.59 -7.42 -2.94
N VAL A 104 10.79 -6.97 -2.59
CA VAL A 104 11.32 -5.70 -3.12
C VAL A 104 11.66 -5.84 -4.61
N LEU A 105 12.24 -6.98 -5.01
CA LEU A 105 12.49 -7.31 -6.42
C LEU A 105 11.20 -7.32 -7.24
N ASN A 106 10.15 -7.98 -6.72
CA ASN A 106 8.83 -7.98 -7.33
C ASN A 106 8.24 -6.58 -7.47
N ASN A 107 8.23 -5.79 -6.39
CA ASN A 107 7.58 -4.48 -6.39
C ASN A 107 8.31 -3.47 -7.29
N LEU A 108 9.65 -3.51 -7.32
CA LEU A 108 10.41 -2.68 -8.27
C LEU A 108 10.16 -3.13 -9.71
N SER A 109 10.13 -4.44 -9.98
CA SER A 109 9.79 -4.96 -11.31
C SER A 109 8.41 -4.49 -11.78
N TRP A 110 7.41 -4.57 -10.91
CA TRP A 110 6.07 -4.06 -11.14
C TRP A 110 6.10 -2.57 -11.49
N LEU A 111 6.70 -1.74 -10.63
CA LEU A 111 6.82 -0.29 -10.86
C LEU A 111 7.43 0.01 -12.22
N LEU A 112 8.57 -0.61 -12.55
CA LEU A 112 9.26 -0.40 -13.83
C LEU A 112 8.39 -0.80 -15.03
N SER A 113 7.66 -1.92 -14.94
CA SER A 113 6.80 -2.39 -16.03
C SER A 113 5.55 -1.55 -16.25
N GLN A 114 4.98 -0.96 -15.18
CA GLN A 114 3.73 -0.22 -15.25
C GLN A 114 3.95 1.27 -15.55
N VAL A 115 4.92 1.89 -14.91
CA VAL A 115 5.17 3.34 -15.02
C VAL A 115 6.01 3.67 -16.25
N HIS A 116 6.98 2.81 -16.57
CA HIS A 116 7.95 3.05 -17.65
C HIS A 116 7.74 2.13 -18.85
N GLU A 117 6.49 1.82 -19.18
CA GLU A 117 6.12 0.85 -20.24
C GLU A 117 6.67 1.15 -21.65
N LYS A 118 7.19 2.37 -21.88
CA LYS A 118 7.78 2.79 -23.16
C LYS A 118 9.31 2.75 -23.17
N ASP A 119 9.94 2.49 -22.02
CA ASP A 119 11.39 2.40 -21.89
C ASP A 119 11.82 0.92 -21.94
N GLU A 120 12.35 0.51 -23.09
CA GLU A 120 12.80 -0.87 -23.31
C GLU A 120 13.92 -1.28 -22.34
N SER A 121 14.79 -0.36 -21.94
CA SER A 121 15.86 -0.66 -20.99
C SER A 121 15.31 -0.96 -19.60
N LEU A 122 14.33 -0.19 -19.15
CA LEU A 122 13.67 -0.39 -17.86
C LEU A 122 12.76 -1.63 -17.88
N LEU A 123 12.15 -1.96 -19.01
CA LEU A 123 11.42 -3.23 -19.18
C LEU A 123 12.35 -4.45 -19.11
N LEU A 124 13.53 -4.38 -19.74
CA LEU A 124 14.56 -5.43 -19.59
C LEU A 124 15.07 -5.54 -18.15
N GLU A 125 15.19 -4.42 -17.44
CA GLU A 125 15.51 -4.44 -16.01
C GLU A 125 14.39 -5.10 -15.19
N SER A 126 13.13 -4.72 -15.42
CA SER A 126 11.95 -5.32 -14.80
C SER A 126 11.95 -6.84 -14.93
N ILE A 127 12.25 -7.37 -16.12
CA ILE A 127 12.38 -8.81 -16.36
C ILE A 127 13.49 -9.43 -15.51
N ARG A 128 14.69 -8.83 -15.49
CA ARG A 128 15.80 -9.36 -14.66
C ARG A 128 15.45 -9.41 -13.18
N LEU A 129 14.75 -8.38 -12.68
CA LEU A 129 14.32 -8.29 -11.29
C LEU A 129 13.30 -9.37 -10.95
N ILE A 130 12.29 -9.60 -11.80
CA ILE A 130 11.27 -10.60 -11.51
C ILE A 130 11.77 -12.03 -11.68
N GLU A 131 12.64 -12.29 -12.66
CA GLU A 131 13.33 -13.58 -12.79
C GLU A 131 14.18 -13.87 -11.54
N LYS A 132 14.80 -12.85 -10.97
CA LYS A 132 15.53 -12.97 -9.70
C LYS A 132 14.59 -13.22 -8.51
N ALA A 133 13.45 -12.55 -8.44
CA ALA A 133 12.44 -12.78 -7.40
C ALA A 133 11.93 -14.23 -7.43
N LEU A 134 11.65 -14.77 -8.62
CA LEU A 134 11.20 -16.15 -8.82
C LEU A 134 12.24 -17.22 -8.43
N GLN A 135 13.53 -16.88 -8.43
CA GLN A 135 14.57 -17.78 -7.91
C GLN A 135 14.53 -17.89 -6.38
N GLN A 136 14.02 -16.86 -5.70
CA GLN A 136 13.98 -16.79 -4.24
C GLN A 136 12.64 -17.25 -3.67
N MET A 137 11.54 -17.01 -4.38
CA MET A 137 10.20 -17.36 -3.92
C MET A 137 9.26 -17.72 -5.09
N ASP A 138 8.67 -18.90 -5.01
CA ASP A 138 7.64 -19.39 -5.93
C ASP A 138 6.25 -19.03 -5.40
N ALA A 139 5.72 -17.88 -5.82
CA ALA A 139 4.45 -17.34 -5.32
C ALA A 139 3.59 -16.76 -6.46
N ALA A 140 2.26 -16.91 -6.34
CA ALA A 140 1.31 -16.52 -7.38
C ALA A 140 1.45 -15.04 -7.80
N PHE A 141 1.58 -14.13 -6.84
CA PHE A 141 1.70 -12.69 -7.13
C PHE A 141 3.02 -12.31 -7.84
N ILE A 142 4.08 -13.08 -7.65
CA ILE A 142 5.36 -12.87 -8.36
C ILE A 142 5.24 -13.35 -9.80
N TRP A 143 4.58 -14.49 -10.02
CA TRP A 143 4.29 -14.97 -11.37
C TRP A 143 3.34 -14.04 -12.14
N ASP A 144 2.39 -13.40 -11.48
CA ASP A 144 1.52 -12.40 -12.11
C ASP A 144 2.29 -11.15 -12.54
N THR A 145 3.18 -10.63 -11.67
CA THR A 145 4.09 -9.53 -12.04
C THR A 145 4.99 -9.94 -13.21
N ALA A 146 5.48 -11.19 -13.24
CA ALA A 146 6.27 -11.70 -14.35
C ALA A 146 5.46 -11.73 -15.66
N ALA A 147 4.19 -12.11 -15.60
CA ALA A 147 3.32 -12.12 -16.76
C ALA A 147 3.16 -10.72 -17.37
N GLU A 148 2.90 -9.70 -16.55
CA GLU A 148 2.83 -8.31 -17.01
C GLU A 148 4.17 -7.81 -17.58
N ALA A 149 5.28 -8.06 -16.90
CA ALA A 149 6.62 -7.64 -17.36
C ALA A 149 6.99 -8.27 -18.71
N TYR A 150 6.75 -9.58 -18.87
CA TYR A 150 6.95 -10.28 -20.15
C TYR A 150 6.03 -9.74 -21.24
N TRP A 151 4.75 -9.50 -20.91
CA TRP A 151 3.77 -8.99 -21.85
C TRP A 151 4.16 -7.61 -22.39
N LYS A 152 4.48 -6.67 -21.50
CA LYS A 152 4.91 -5.31 -21.86
C LYS A 152 6.20 -5.30 -22.68
N SER A 153 7.06 -6.29 -22.49
CA SER A 153 8.30 -6.48 -23.27
C SER A 153 8.09 -7.25 -24.58
N GLY A 154 6.84 -7.53 -24.98
CA GLY A 154 6.51 -8.26 -26.21
C GLY A 154 6.77 -9.77 -26.17
N LYS A 155 7.11 -10.34 -25.01
CA LYS A 155 7.36 -11.79 -24.83
C LYS A 155 6.06 -12.51 -24.50
N THR A 156 5.14 -12.55 -25.47
CA THR A 156 3.75 -13.01 -25.29
C THR A 156 3.63 -14.45 -24.78
N ASP A 157 4.44 -15.39 -25.30
CA ASP A 157 4.42 -16.79 -24.87
C ASP A 157 4.90 -16.96 -23.42
N ALA A 158 5.91 -16.19 -23.03
CA ALA A 158 6.43 -16.19 -21.66
C ALA A 158 5.40 -15.59 -20.70
N ALA A 159 4.69 -14.54 -21.11
CA ALA A 159 3.61 -13.94 -20.34
C ALA A 159 2.47 -14.93 -20.08
N LEU A 160 2.01 -15.64 -21.12
CA LEU A 160 0.96 -16.65 -20.97
C LEU A 160 1.37 -17.79 -20.03
N LYS A 161 2.62 -18.26 -20.15
CA LYS A 161 3.15 -19.30 -19.27
C LYS A 161 3.24 -18.82 -17.81
N ALA A 162 3.68 -17.58 -17.59
CA ALA A 162 3.77 -17.00 -16.26
C ALA A 162 2.39 -16.82 -15.62
N ALA A 163 1.40 -16.31 -16.35
CA ALA A 163 0.02 -16.18 -15.87
C ALA A 163 -0.61 -17.52 -15.53
N LYS A 164 -0.32 -18.56 -16.32
CA LYS A 164 -0.73 -19.94 -16.02
C LYS A 164 -0.15 -20.44 -14.70
N ASN A 165 1.15 -20.22 -14.47
CA ASN A 165 1.79 -20.59 -13.20
C ASN A 165 1.18 -19.85 -12.00
N ALA A 166 0.88 -18.56 -12.15
CA ALA A 166 0.22 -17.76 -11.11
C ALA A 166 -1.14 -18.38 -10.71
N LEU A 167 -1.96 -18.73 -11.71
CA LEU A 167 -3.27 -19.36 -11.51
C LEU A 167 -3.15 -20.73 -10.84
N GLU A 168 -2.24 -21.58 -11.31
CA GLU A 168 -2.04 -22.93 -10.74
C GLU A 168 -1.62 -22.86 -9.25
N LEU A 169 -0.73 -21.92 -8.90
CA LEU A 169 -0.34 -21.70 -7.49
C LEU A 169 -1.50 -21.19 -6.64
N ALA A 170 -2.25 -20.20 -7.14
CA ALA A 170 -3.40 -19.66 -6.41
C ALA A 170 -4.48 -20.71 -6.15
N GLN A 171 -4.75 -21.60 -7.12
CA GLN A 171 -5.68 -22.72 -6.96
C GLN A 171 -5.23 -23.71 -5.89
N LYS A 172 -3.92 -23.99 -5.84
CA LYS A 172 -3.31 -24.88 -4.84
C LYS A 172 -3.40 -24.28 -3.43
N GLU A 173 -3.16 -22.99 -3.26
CA GLU A 173 -3.26 -22.27 -1.98
C GLU A 173 -4.71 -22.16 -1.49
N THR A 174 -5.64 -21.90 -2.40
CA THR A 174 -7.08 -21.76 -2.08
C THR A 174 -7.68 -23.07 -1.61
N SER A 175 -7.23 -24.20 -2.17
CA SER A 175 -7.59 -25.54 -1.71
C SER A 175 -7.21 -25.79 -0.24
N ILE A 176 -6.32 -24.98 0.32
CA ILE A 176 -5.83 -25.06 1.69
C ILE A 176 -6.51 -24.01 2.60
N SER A 177 -6.93 -22.84 2.07
CA SER A 177 -7.31 -21.68 2.91
C SER A 177 -8.57 -20.88 2.53
N HIS A 178 -9.32 -21.22 1.46
CA HIS A 178 -10.51 -20.46 0.99
C HIS A 178 -10.22 -18.97 0.78
N ASP A 179 -9.33 -18.64 -0.17
CA ASP A 179 -9.01 -17.27 -0.56
C ASP A 179 -9.61 -16.91 -1.93
N ASP A 180 -10.08 -15.67 -2.07
CA ASP A 180 -10.82 -15.15 -3.25
C ASP A 180 -9.89 -14.77 -4.43
N GLY A 181 -8.59 -15.07 -4.33
CA GLY A 181 -7.58 -14.66 -5.31
C GLY A 181 -7.62 -15.39 -6.66
N VAL A 182 -8.24 -16.58 -6.74
CA VAL A 182 -8.22 -17.42 -7.97
C VAL A 182 -8.91 -16.74 -9.14
N GLU A 183 -10.01 -16.03 -8.91
CA GLU A 183 -10.78 -15.36 -9.96
C GLU A 183 -9.93 -14.27 -10.64
N TYR A 184 -9.16 -13.52 -9.87
CA TYR A 184 -8.23 -12.52 -10.40
C TYR A 184 -7.19 -13.16 -11.34
N TYR A 185 -6.51 -14.22 -10.90
CA TYR A 185 -5.49 -14.88 -11.73
C TYR A 185 -6.09 -15.59 -12.96
N LEU A 186 -7.34 -16.05 -12.87
CA LEU A 186 -8.06 -16.59 -14.03
C LEU A 186 -8.28 -15.50 -15.08
N GLY A 187 -8.76 -14.33 -14.66
CA GLY A 187 -8.93 -13.18 -15.56
C GLY A 187 -7.61 -12.75 -16.22
N GLN A 188 -6.51 -12.75 -15.46
CA GLN A 188 -5.17 -12.47 -16.00
C GLN A 188 -4.74 -13.53 -17.03
N PHE A 189 -4.92 -14.82 -16.74
CA PHE A 189 -4.62 -15.89 -17.69
C PHE A 189 -5.44 -15.76 -18.99
N GLU A 190 -6.74 -15.45 -18.88
CA GLU A 190 -7.61 -15.22 -20.04
C GLU A 190 -7.17 -14.01 -20.88
N LYS A 191 -6.83 -12.88 -20.22
CA LYS A 191 -6.29 -11.67 -20.87
C LYS A 191 -5.10 -11.99 -21.77
N PHE A 192 -4.12 -12.76 -21.27
CA PHE A 192 -2.93 -13.11 -22.05
C PHE A 192 -3.19 -14.22 -23.08
N SER A 193 -4.18 -15.08 -22.87
CA SER A 193 -4.59 -16.14 -23.81
C SER A 193 -5.26 -15.61 -25.08
N VAL A 194 -6.04 -14.53 -24.95
CA VAL A 194 -6.70 -13.89 -26.12
C VAL A 194 -5.68 -13.13 -26.95
N SER A 195 -4.71 -12.50 -26.29
CA SER A 195 -3.76 -11.60 -26.93
C SER A 195 -2.59 -12.33 -27.63
N THR A 196 -2.49 -13.65 -27.47
CA THR A 196 -1.52 -14.54 -28.15
C THR A 196 -2.06 -15.20 -29.42
N ARG A 197 -3.34 -14.98 -29.77
CA ARG A 197 -3.97 -15.49 -31.00
C ARG A 197 -3.86 -14.49 -32.14
#